data_AF-A0A8J5XM02-F1
#
_entry.id   AF-A0A8J5XM02-F1
#
_cell.length_a   1.000
_cell.length_b   1.000
_cell.length_c   1.000
_cell.angle_alpha   90.00
_cell.angle_beta   90.00
_cell.angle_gamma   90.00
#
_symmetry.space_group_name_H-M   'P 1'
#
loop_
_entity.id
_entity.type
_entity.pdbx_description
1 polymer ?
#
loop_
_entity_poly.entity_id
_entity_poly.type
_entity_poly.pdbx_seq_one_letter_code
_entity_poly.pdbx_strand_id
1 'polypeptide(L)'
;MFSRKMQYEAAAETGALDDLSRKLSGDLRKHVRKLEHAEPLSREWLGMIDSFLHISNIALMEHRLPREDDTATLWEGEELTVRYLLEEGKLNLCIRLMHEYKRRRRQLDADSKDVASAAQAVGLDAPTLEARALVFEQSLSVLLKCAFEHVEPLQTVDMPELIEHVAEVLEYACSRPAEALELSRTQESAVPLYLASLVKRLDALDETRVSGLIVDCALLPRALHYAAMHGSRLPPEAVEALCAFVSGLLQSEDLKTRKAAYLPPAPRAPPPLPSTGIVGVETDAKAELVLLKALLLKDATPEAKRRFAPLVREAESIERLARMHAQG
;
A
#
# COMPACT_ATOMS: atom_id res chain seq x y z
N MET A 1 -50.20 19.07 -26.31
CA MET A 1 -49.12 18.80 -27.30
C MET A 1 -47.71 19.00 -26.76
N PHE A 2 -47.48 19.76 -25.68
CA PHE A 2 -46.12 19.98 -25.11
C PHE A 2 -45.51 18.77 -24.37
N SER A 3 -46.33 17.85 -23.83
CA SER A 3 -45.84 16.71 -23.03
C SER A 3 -45.11 15.62 -23.84
N ARG A 4 -45.44 15.42 -25.13
CA ARG A 4 -44.73 14.45 -25.98
C ARG A 4 -43.37 14.97 -26.46
N LYS A 5 -43.20 16.28 -26.62
CA LYS A 5 -41.94 16.88 -27.09
C LYS A 5 -40.84 16.79 -26.03
N MET A 6 -41.19 17.06 -24.76
CA MET A 6 -40.29 16.85 -23.62
C MET A 6 -39.90 15.37 -23.41
N GLN A 7 -40.80 14.42 -23.70
CA GLN A 7 -40.47 13.00 -23.60
C GLN A 7 -39.47 12.55 -24.68
N TYR A 8 -39.52 13.13 -25.88
CA TYR A 8 -38.54 12.86 -26.93
C TYR A 8 -37.18 13.55 -26.68
N GLU A 9 -37.17 14.76 -26.13
CA GLU A 9 -35.94 15.46 -25.75
C GLU A 9 -35.23 14.76 -24.60
N ALA A 10 -35.96 14.34 -23.56
CA ALA A 10 -35.40 13.56 -22.45
C ALA A 10 -34.89 12.17 -22.88
N ALA A 11 -35.59 11.50 -23.80
CA ALA A 11 -35.17 10.21 -24.37
C ALA A 11 -33.96 10.33 -25.31
N ALA A 12 -33.83 11.45 -26.02
CA ALA A 12 -32.69 11.73 -26.89
C ALA A 12 -31.43 12.10 -26.08
N GLU A 13 -31.57 12.84 -24.98
CA GLU A 13 -30.47 13.15 -24.06
C GLU A 13 -29.96 11.90 -23.30
N THR A 14 -30.86 11.02 -22.86
CA THR A 14 -30.47 9.73 -22.26
C THR A 14 -29.76 8.82 -23.26
N GLY A 15 -30.23 8.75 -24.51
CA GLY A 15 -29.52 7.99 -25.56
C GLY A 15 -28.11 8.51 -25.86
N ALA A 16 -27.92 9.84 -25.85
CA ALA A 16 -26.61 10.45 -26.06
C ALA A 16 -25.64 10.21 -24.89
N LEU A 17 -26.14 10.21 -23.65
CA LEU A 17 -25.37 9.87 -22.45
C LEU A 17 -24.98 8.39 -22.42
N ASP A 18 -25.90 7.49 -22.76
CA ASP A 18 -25.64 6.06 -22.86
C ASP A 18 -24.61 5.74 -23.95
N ASP A 19 -24.68 6.42 -25.10
CA ASP A 19 -23.71 6.27 -26.17
C ASP A 19 -22.33 6.83 -25.78
N LEU A 20 -22.27 7.92 -25.02
CA LEU A 20 -21.03 8.46 -24.49
C LEU A 20 -20.41 7.52 -23.45
N SER A 21 -21.23 7.01 -22.53
CA SER A 21 -20.83 6.00 -21.54
C SER A 21 -20.28 4.74 -22.22
N ARG A 22 -20.98 4.20 -23.22
CA ARG A 22 -20.49 3.04 -24.01
C ARG A 22 -19.19 3.33 -24.74
N LYS A 23 -19.01 4.53 -25.29
CA LYS A 23 -17.76 4.93 -25.96
C LYS A 23 -16.60 5.03 -24.97
N LEU A 24 -16.82 5.62 -23.79
CA LEU A 24 -15.82 5.69 -22.73
C LEU A 24 -15.43 4.29 -22.23
N SER A 25 -16.40 3.40 -22.01
CA SER A 25 -16.13 2.00 -21.63
C SER A 25 -15.38 1.23 -22.70
N GLY A 26 -15.75 1.42 -23.97
CA GLY A 26 -15.06 0.80 -25.11
C GLY A 26 -13.63 1.29 -25.29
N ASP A 27 -13.37 2.56 -24.98
CA ASP A 27 -12.02 3.16 -25.01
C ASP A 27 -11.16 2.69 -23.84
N LEU A 28 -11.74 2.66 -22.63
CA LEU A 28 -11.11 2.15 -21.42
C LEU A 28 -10.59 0.71 -21.60
N ARG A 29 -11.42 -0.21 -22.11
CA ARG A 29 -11.01 -1.61 -22.33
C ARG A 29 -9.87 -1.73 -23.34
N LYS A 30 -9.80 -0.85 -24.35
CA LYS A 30 -8.65 -0.80 -25.28
C LYS A 30 -7.37 -0.41 -24.56
N HIS A 31 -7.43 0.60 -23.68
CA HIS A 31 -6.27 1.00 -22.88
C HIS A 31 -5.82 -0.12 -21.94
N VAL A 32 -6.74 -0.82 -21.28
CA VAL A 32 -6.43 -1.99 -20.42
C VAL A 32 -5.74 -3.10 -21.21
N ARG A 33 -6.20 -3.39 -22.43
CA ARG A 33 -5.60 -4.43 -23.29
C ARG A 33 -4.20 -4.08 -23.79
N LYS A 34 -3.89 -2.80 -23.97
CA LYS A 34 -2.54 -2.32 -24.33
C LYS A 34 -1.51 -2.50 -23.23
N LEU A 35 -1.94 -2.77 -21.99
CA LEU A 35 -1.00 -3.01 -20.90
C LEU A 35 -0.32 -4.36 -21.09
N GLU A 36 0.99 -4.35 -21.22
CA GLU A 36 1.82 -5.54 -21.40
C GLU A 36 2.99 -5.51 -20.42
N HIS A 37 3.70 -6.64 -20.30
CA HIS A 37 4.95 -6.65 -19.55
C HIS A 37 6.05 -6.01 -20.40
N ALA A 38 6.75 -5.03 -19.83
CA ALA A 38 7.87 -4.34 -20.46
C ALA A 38 8.91 -3.95 -19.40
N GLU A 39 10.18 -3.98 -19.78
CA GLU A 39 11.28 -3.63 -18.88
C GLU A 39 11.16 -2.17 -18.40
N PRO A 40 11.30 -1.89 -17.09
CA PRO A 40 11.20 -0.53 -16.59
C PRO A 40 12.17 0.44 -17.28
N LEU A 41 11.66 1.62 -17.64
CA LEU A 41 12.39 2.67 -18.36
C LEU A 41 12.73 2.33 -19.83
N SER A 42 12.20 1.24 -20.40
CA SER A 42 12.30 0.96 -21.84
C SER A 42 11.34 1.86 -22.66
N ARG A 43 11.50 1.88 -23.98
CA ARG A 43 10.59 2.62 -24.88
C ARG A 43 9.17 2.07 -24.84
N GLU A 44 9.04 0.75 -24.79
CA GLU A 44 7.76 0.04 -24.69
C GLU A 44 7.06 0.39 -23.38
N TRP A 45 7.81 0.39 -22.28
CA TRP A 45 7.30 0.79 -20.97
C TRP A 45 6.81 2.24 -20.97
N LEU A 46 7.61 3.16 -21.53
CA LEU A 46 7.24 4.57 -21.67
C LEU A 46 5.98 4.77 -22.54
N GLY A 47 5.79 3.93 -23.55
CA GLY A 47 4.63 3.93 -24.43
C GLY A 47 3.32 3.53 -23.73
N MET A 48 3.39 2.81 -22.60
CA MET A 48 2.21 2.42 -21.83
C MET A 48 1.75 3.47 -20.82
N ILE A 49 2.59 4.44 -20.47
CA ILE A 49 2.31 5.42 -19.40
C ILE A 49 1.04 6.22 -19.68
N ASP A 50 0.79 6.61 -20.94
CA ASP A 50 -0.41 7.36 -21.29
C ASP A 50 -1.68 6.49 -21.12
N SER A 51 -1.58 5.17 -21.31
CA SER A 51 -2.67 4.24 -20.98
C SER A 51 -2.86 4.13 -19.48
N PHE A 52 -1.79 3.98 -18.68
CA PHE A 52 -1.91 3.98 -17.23
C PHE A 52 -2.53 5.26 -16.69
N LEU A 53 -2.09 6.42 -17.20
CA LEU A 53 -2.66 7.72 -16.82
C LEU A 53 -4.15 7.80 -17.13
N HIS A 54 -4.54 7.44 -18.35
CA HIS A 54 -5.95 7.41 -18.75
C HIS A 54 -6.80 6.50 -17.86
N ILE A 55 -6.38 5.25 -17.67
CA ILE A 55 -7.10 4.27 -16.83
C ILE A 55 -7.18 4.78 -15.38
N SER A 56 -6.09 5.32 -14.83
CA SER A 56 -6.05 5.82 -13.44
C SER A 56 -6.97 7.02 -13.21
N ASN A 57 -7.10 7.91 -14.19
CA ASN A 57 -8.02 9.04 -14.10
C ASN A 57 -9.48 8.57 -14.07
N ILE A 58 -9.84 7.57 -14.89
CA ILE A 58 -11.18 7.01 -14.89
C ILE A 58 -11.45 6.26 -13.57
N ALA A 59 -10.52 5.41 -13.11
CA ALA A 59 -10.65 4.73 -11.82
C ALA A 59 -10.87 5.72 -10.66
N LEU A 60 -10.13 6.84 -10.66
CA LEU A 60 -10.29 7.87 -9.62
C LEU A 60 -11.63 8.60 -9.72
N MET A 61 -12.17 8.78 -10.93
CA MET A 61 -13.51 9.32 -11.13
C MET A 61 -14.59 8.36 -10.63
N GLU A 62 -14.52 7.08 -11.01
CA GLU A 62 -15.42 6.02 -10.54
C GLU A 62 -15.42 5.92 -9.01
N HIS A 63 -14.23 5.93 -8.41
CA HIS A 63 -14.04 5.84 -6.96
C HIS A 63 -14.65 7.03 -6.17
N ARG A 64 -14.86 8.18 -6.82
CA ARG A 64 -15.49 9.35 -6.19
C ARG A 64 -17.01 9.35 -6.29
N LEU A 65 -17.60 8.42 -7.04
CA LEU A 65 -19.04 8.28 -7.14
C LEU A 65 -19.59 7.74 -5.81
N PRO A 66 -20.77 8.21 -5.35
CA PRO A 66 -21.40 7.66 -4.16
C PRO A 66 -21.66 6.17 -4.33
N ARG A 67 -21.21 5.35 -3.37
CA ARG A 67 -21.60 3.94 -3.29
C ARG A 67 -22.97 3.85 -2.59
N GLU A 68 -23.88 3.07 -3.16
CA GLU A 68 -25.19 2.84 -2.53
C GLU A 68 -25.07 1.99 -1.26
N ASP A 69 -24.08 1.09 -1.21
CA ASP A 69 -23.77 0.24 -0.06
C ASP A 69 -22.25 0.00 0.04
N ASP A 70 -21.68 0.20 1.23
CA ASP A 70 -20.25 -0.07 1.51
C ASP A 70 -19.91 -1.57 1.46
N THR A 71 -20.93 -2.43 1.47
CA THR A 71 -20.82 -3.90 1.37
C THR A 71 -21.05 -4.42 -0.04
N ALA A 72 -21.38 -3.54 -1.00
CA ALA A 72 -21.56 -3.92 -2.39
C ALA A 72 -20.29 -4.57 -2.95
N THR A 73 -20.50 -5.66 -3.67
CA THR A 73 -19.43 -6.36 -4.38
C THR A 73 -18.92 -5.51 -5.54
N LEU A 74 -17.70 -5.80 -6.03
CA LEU A 74 -17.15 -5.13 -7.21
C LEU A 74 -18.10 -5.21 -8.42
N TRP A 75 -18.88 -6.28 -8.51
CA TRP A 75 -19.79 -6.56 -9.62
C TRP A 75 -21.09 -5.76 -9.57
N GLU A 76 -21.47 -5.28 -8.39
CA GLU A 76 -22.69 -4.50 -8.16
C GLU A 76 -22.44 -2.99 -8.30
N GLY A 77 -21.19 -2.53 -8.15
CA GLY A 77 -20.84 -1.11 -8.25
C GLY A 77 -20.89 -0.49 -9.66
N GLU A 78 -20.26 0.67 -9.83
CA GLU A 78 -20.03 1.31 -11.13
C GLU A 78 -18.55 1.30 -11.56
N GLU A 79 -17.69 0.59 -10.82
CA GLU A 79 -16.23 0.57 -11.02
C GLU A 79 -15.78 -0.34 -12.19
N LEU A 80 -16.13 0.07 -13.41
CA LEU A 80 -15.77 -0.65 -14.63
C LEU A 80 -14.26 -0.82 -14.80
N THR A 81 -13.48 0.15 -14.34
CA THR A 81 -12.02 0.11 -14.48
C THR A 81 -11.39 -1.07 -13.74
N VAL A 82 -11.78 -1.26 -12.47
CA VAL A 82 -11.26 -2.37 -11.66
C VAL A 82 -11.74 -3.71 -12.23
N ARG A 83 -13.00 -3.78 -12.71
CA ARG A 83 -13.51 -5.00 -13.38
C ARG A 83 -12.71 -5.37 -14.61
N TYR A 84 -12.45 -4.43 -15.51
CA TYR A 84 -11.67 -4.74 -16.71
C TYR A 84 -10.24 -5.15 -16.39
N LEU A 85 -9.60 -4.54 -15.39
CA LEU A 85 -8.28 -4.99 -14.92
C LEU A 85 -8.32 -6.42 -14.37
N LEU A 86 -9.38 -6.79 -13.66
CA LEU A 86 -9.57 -8.14 -13.12
C LEU A 86 -9.85 -9.17 -14.23
N GLU A 87 -10.85 -8.90 -15.09
CA GLU A 87 -11.27 -9.77 -16.20
C GLU A 87 -10.12 -10.08 -17.16
N GLU A 88 -9.29 -9.08 -17.46
CA GLU A 88 -8.17 -9.22 -18.41
C GLU A 88 -6.86 -9.66 -17.70
N GLY A 89 -6.91 -9.99 -16.40
CA GLY A 89 -5.76 -10.46 -15.62
C GLY A 89 -4.63 -9.44 -15.46
N LYS A 90 -4.94 -8.15 -15.60
CA LYS A 90 -3.95 -7.06 -15.63
C LYS A 90 -3.55 -6.58 -14.23
N LEU A 91 -4.31 -6.91 -13.19
CA LEU A 91 -3.96 -6.48 -11.83
C LEU A 91 -2.62 -7.08 -11.36
N ASN A 92 -2.38 -8.36 -11.61
CA ASN A 92 -1.09 -9.01 -11.34
C ASN A 92 0.05 -8.49 -12.22
N LEU A 93 -0.26 -8.01 -13.43
CA LEU A 93 0.72 -7.32 -14.25
C LEU A 93 1.10 -5.96 -13.63
N CYS A 94 0.12 -5.20 -13.13
CA CYS A 94 0.39 -3.92 -12.46
C CYS A 94 1.34 -4.13 -11.27
N ILE A 95 1.06 -5.08 -10.36
CA ILE A 95 1.92 -5.32 -9.20
C ILE A 95 3.36 -5.62 -9.62
N ARG A 96 3.56 -6.55 -10.58
CA ARG A 96 4.90 -6.89 -11.10
C ARG A 96 5.60 -5.70 -11.72
N LEU A 97 4.92 -4.92 -12.56
CA LEU A 97 5.51 -3.73 -13.19
C LEU A 97 5.93 -2.68 -12.15
N MET A 98 5.15 -2.48 -11.09
CA MET A 98 5.52 -1.58 -9.99
C MET A 98 6.75 -2.10 -9.24
N HIS A 99 6.74 -3.38 -8.91
CA HIS A 99 7.80 -4.01 -8.14
C HIS A 99 9.13 -3.96 -8.89
N GLU A 100 9.12 -4.34 -10.17
CA GLU A 100 10.27 -4.25 -11.06
C GLU A 100 10.76 -2.82 -11.23
N TYR A 101 9.84 -1.85 -11.39
CA TYR A 101 10.20 -0.43 -11.47
C TYR A 101 10.91 0.04 -10.19
N LYS A 102 10.38 -0.26 -9.00
CA LYS A 102 11.03 0.14 -7.74
C LYS A 102 12.36 -0.58 -7.53
N ARG A 103 12.47 -1.87 -7.88
CA ARG A 103 13.76 -2.59 -7.86
C ARG A 103 14.78 -1.92 -8.80
N ARG A 104 14.36 -1.59 -10.02
CA ARG A 104 15.21 -0.91 -11.00
C ARG A 104 15.66 0.47 -10.52
N ARG A 105 14.76 1.27 -9.92
CA ARG A 105 15.12 2.59 -9.37
C ARG A 105 16.17 2.47 -8.26
N ARG A 106 16.00 1.51 -7.36
CA ARG A 106 16.95 1.26 -6.26
C ARG A 106 18.32 0.81 -6.76
N GLN A 107 18.36 -0.01 -7.82
CA GLN A 107 19.63 -0.38 -8.47
C GLN A 107 20.35 0.84 -9.08
N LEU A 108 19.61 1.76 -9.73
CA LEU A 108 20.20 2.98 -10.26
C LEU A 108 20.79 3.85 -9.15
N ASP A 109 20.07 3.99 -8.04
CA ASP A 109 20.55 4.71 -6.86
C ASP A 109 21.80 4.06 -6.24
N ALA A 110 21.82 2.72 -6.11
CA ALA A 110 22.91 1.98 -5.50
C ALA A 110 24.19 1.96 -6.35
N ASP A 111 24.05 1.76 -7.65
CA ASP A 111 25.18 1.73 -8.59
C ASP A 111 25.76 3.14 -8.84
N SER A 112 25.17 4.19 -8.24
CA SER A 112 25.43 5.59 -8.58
C SER A 112 25.33 5.83 -10.09
N LYS A 113 24.49 5.05 -10.77
CA LYS A 113 24.26 5.14 -12.20
C LYS A 113 23.34 6.31 -12.45
N ASP A 114 23.74 7.15 -13.39
CA ASP A 114 22.98 8.34 -13.71
C ASP A 114 21.71 7.96 -14.50
N VAL A 115 20.56 8.46 -14.04
CA VAL A 115 19.28 8.46 -14.76
C VAL A 115 19.46 9.04 -16.16
N ALA A 116 20.43 9.94 -16.37
CA ALA A 116 20.80 10.44 -17.68
C ALA A 116 21.19 9.34 -18.68
N SER A 117 21.84 8.25 -18.24
CA SER A 117 22.20 7.14 -19.13
C SER A 117 20.97 6.37 -19.60
N ALA A 118 20.01 6.12 -18.69
CA ALA A 118 18.75 5.49 -19.03
C ALA A 118 17.92 6.38 -19.98
N ALA A 119 17.90 7.70 -19.71
CA ALA A 119 17.22 8.67 -20.56
C ALA A 119 17.81 8.73 -21.97
N GLN A 120 19.14 8.73 -22.09
CA GLN A 120 19.82 8.73 -23.38
C GLN A 120 19.49 7.47 -24.20
N ALA A 121 19.42 6.29 -23.56
CA ALA A 121 19.11 5.03 -24.25
C ALA A 121 17.72 5.06 -24.92
N VAL A 122 16.76 5.78 -24.32
CA VAL A 122 15.41 5.95 -24.87
C VAL A 122 15.24 7.24 -25.69
N GLY A 123 16.27 8.07 -25.81
CA GLY A 123 16.23 9.32 -26.57
C GLY A 123 15.48 10.45 -25.87
N LEU A 124 15.46 10.46 -24.53
CA LEU A 124 14.89 11.52 -23.69
C LEU A 124 15.99 12.21 -22.87
N ASP A 125 15.69 13.39 -22.32
CA ASP A 125 16.49 13.96 -21.25
C ASP A 125 16.10 13.37 -19.88
N ALA A 126 17.00 13.47 -18.89
CA ALA A 126 16.78 12.91 -17.56
C ALA A 126 15.52 13.48 -16.88
N PRO A 127 15.26 14.80 -16.88
CA PRO A 127 14.07 15.36 -16.25
C PRO A 127 12.76 14.83 -16.86
N THR A 128 12.71 14.66 -18.19
CA THR A 128 11.52 14.12 -18.87
C THR A 128 11.31 12.65 -18.51
N LEU A 129 12.37 11.84 -18.46
CA LEU A 129 12.28 10.45 -18.03
C LEU A 129 11.76 10.35 -16.59
N GLU A 130 12.28 11.16 -15.68
CA GLU A 130 11.83 11.18 -14.27
C GLU A 130 10.37 11.61 -14.15
N ALA A 131 9.95 12.65 -14.88
CA ALA A 131 8.57 13.08 -14.89
C ALA A 131 7.62 11.98 -15.40
N ARG A 132 7.99 11.28 -16.47
CA ARG A 132 7.22 10.14 -16.99
C ARG A 132 7.17 8.99 -15.99
N ALA A 133 8.30 8.67 -15.35
CA ALA A 133 8.37 7.61 -14.35
C ALA A 133 7.51 7.91 -13.12
N LEU A 134 7.47 9.17 -12.68
CA LEU A 134 6.59 9.60 -11.60
C LEU A 134 5.11 9.47 -11.97
N VAL A 135 4.73 9.80 -13.21
CA VAL A 135 3.35 9.60 -13.70
C VAL A 135 2.99 8.11 -13.67
N PHE A 136 3.89 7.23 -14.15
CA PHE A 136 3.67 5.79 -14.04
C PHE A 136 3.43 5.36 -12.59
N GLU A 137 4.32 5.75 -11.68
CA GLU A 137 4.24 5.35 -10.27
C GLU A 137 2.91 5.82 -9.65
N GLN A 138 2.53 7.07 -9.88
CA GLN A 138 1.29 7.66 -9.37
C GLN A 138 0.05 6.99 -9.95
N SER A 139 -0.02 6.84 -11.28
CA SER A 139 -1.16 6.24 -11.95
C SER A 139 -1.39 4.82 -11.48
N LEU A 140 -0.33 4.04 -11.37
CA LEU A 140 -0.47 2.68 -10.89
C LEU A 140 -0.81 2.61 -9.39
N SER A 141 -0.30 3.55 -8.60
CA SER A 141 -0.63 3.65 -7.17
C SER A 141 -2.13 3.81 -6.96
N VAL A 142 -2.74 4.68 -7.77
CA VAL A 142 -4.19 4.92 -7.77
C VAL A 142 -4.94 3.66 -8.19
N LEU A 143 -4.53 2.99 -9.26
CA LEU A 143 -5.18 1.75 -9.72
C LEU A 143 -5.19 0.67 -8.66
N LEU A 144 -4.04 0.42 -8.02
CA LEU A 144 -3.94 -0.57 -6.95
C LEU A 144 -4.75 -0.16 -5.71
N LYS A 145 -4.73 1.13 -5.34
CA LYS A 145 -5.54 1.65 -4.23
C LYS A 145 -7.03 1.38 -4.47
N CYS A 146 -7.55 1.78 -5.64
CA CYS A 146 -8.95 1.57 -6.01
C CYS A 146 -9.30 0.07 -6.07
N ALA A 147 -8.43 -0.76 -6.65
CA ALA A 147 -8.68 -2.20 -6.72
C ALA A 147 -8.74 -2.85 -5.32
N PHE A 148 -7.85 -2.48 -4.40
CA PHE A 148 -7.80 -3.09 -3.07
C PHE A 148 -8.90 -2.61 -2.11
N GLU A 149 -9.81 -1.75 -2.56
CA GLU A 149 -11.05 -1.49 -1.84
C GLU A 149 -12.09 -2.61 -1.97
N HIS A 150 -11.86 -3.53 -2.89
CA HIS A 150 -12.72 -4.69 -3.10
C HIS A 150 -12.01 -5.96 -2.68
N VAL A 151 -12.78 -6.95 -2.24
CA VAL A 151 -12.22 -8.23 -1.78
C VAL A 151 -11.81 -9.11 -2.95
N GLU A 152 -12.55 -9.04 -4.06
CA GLU A 152 -12.38 -9.89 -5.24
C GLU A 152 -11.02 -9.65 -5.91
N PRO A 153 -10.55 -8.40 -6.13
CA PRO A 153 -9.17 -8.13 -6.51
C PRO A 153 -8.17 -8.81 -5.57
N LEU A 154 -8.27 -8.58 -4.26
CA LEU A 154 -7.33 -9.12 -3.28
C LEU A 154 -7.32 -10.66 -3.22
N GLN A 155 -8.42 -11.33 -3.53
CA GLN A 155 -8.48 -12.79 -3.62
C GLN A 155 -7.69 -13.33 -4.81
N THR A 156 -7.68 -12.59 -5.93
CA THR A 156 -7.07 -13.00 -7.21
C THR A 156 -5.62 -12.56 -7.40
N VAL A 157 -5.15 -11.58 -6.62
CA VAL A 157 -3.77 -11.12 -6.77
C VAL A 157 -2.74 -12.14 -6.29
N ASP A 158 -1.56 -12.05 -6.89
CA ASP A 158 -0.34 -12.68 -6.42
C ASP A 158 0.08 -12.03 -5.08
N MET A 159 -0.40 -12.62 -3.99
CA MET A 159 -0.20 -12.11 -2.63
C MET A 159 1.28 -12.10 -2.21
N PRO A 160 2.09 -13.15 -2.51
CA PRO A 160 3.54 -13.09 -2.31
C PRO A 160 4.19 -11.89 -2.98
N GLU A 161 3.92 -11.66 -4.28
CA GLU A 161 4.50 -10.54 -5.02
C GLU A 161 4.12 -9.17 -4.42
N LEU A 162 2.85 -8.99 -4.03
CA LEU A 162 2.38 -7.77 -3.37
C LEU A 162 3.09 -7.54 -2.03
N ILE A 163 3.19 -8.57 -1.20
CA ILE A 163 3.78 -8.46 0.14
C ILE A 163 5.28 -8.22 0.05
N GLU A 164 5.98 -8.89 -0.86
CA GLU A 164 7.41 -8.67 -1.12
C GLU A 164 7.66 -7.22 -1.56
N HIS A 165 6.89 -6.72 -2.54
CA HIS A 165 6.96 -5.33 -2.99
C HIS A 165 6.77 -4.34 -1.83
N VAL A 166 5.74 -4.52 -1.00
CA VAL A 166 5.49 -3.67 0.17
C VAL A 166 6.67 -3.71 1.15
N ALA A 167 7.17 -4.90 1.47
CA ALA A 167 8.26 -5.06 2.42
C ALA A 167 9.53 -4.36 1.91
N GLU A 168 9.80 -4.48 0.61
CA GLU A 168 10.92 -3.89 -0.08
C GLU A 168 10.87 -2.36 -0.14
N VAL A 169 9.68 -1.78 -0.35
CA VAL A 169 9.48 -0.32 -0.30
C VAL A 169 9.71 0.22 1.11
N LEU A 170 9.15 -0.44 2.14
CA LEU A 170 9.34 -0.03 3.54
C LEU A 170 10.81 -0.14 3.96
N GLU A 171 11.49 -1.22 3.58
CA GLU A 171 12.91 -1.43 3.87
C GLU A 171 13.79 -0.38 3.21
N TYR A 172 13.57 -0.10 1.92
CA TYR A 172 14.30 0.95 1.23
C TYR A 172 14.08 2.30 1.90
N ALA A 173 12.84 2.66 2.24
CA ALA A 173 12.55 3.93 2.86
C ALA A 173 13.19 4.06 4.26
N CYS A 174 13.26 2.98 5.03
CA CYS A 174 13.95 2.97 6.32
C CYS A 174 15.49 3.01 6.18
N SER A 175 16.04 2.56 5.06
CA SER A 175 17.49 2.61 4.80
C SER A 175 18.01 4.01 4.42
N ARG A 176 17.10 4.97 4.21
CA ARG A 176 17.43 6.32 3.73
C ARG A 176 17.13 7.36 4.81
N PRO A 177 17.93 8.45 4.88
CA PRO A 177 17.56 9.61 5.70
C PRO A 177 16.19 10.14 5.30
N ALA A 178 15.40 10.60 6.28
CA ALA A 178 14.07 11.14 6.02
C ALA A 178 14.12 12.22 4.93
N GLU A 179 15.02 13.18 5.05
CA GLU A 179 15.15 14.32 4.16
C GLU A 179 15.44 13.95 2.71
N ALA A 180 15.98 12.74 2.46
CA ALA A 180 16.34 12.27 1.13
C ALA A 180 15.18 11.60 0.38
N LEU A 181 14.03 11.38 1.04
CA LEU A 181 12.86 10.73 0.45
C LEU A 181 11.76 11.73 0.13
N GLU A 182 11.27 11.65 -1.11
CA GLU A 182 9.97 12.21 -1.49
C GLU A 182 8.89 11.21 -1.08
N LEU A 183 8.16 11.56 -0.02
CA LEU A 183 7.11 10.72 0.53
C LEU A 183 5.74 11.08 -0.05
N SER A 184 5.61 12.17 -0.80
CA SER A 184 4.34 12.54 -1.39
C SER A 184 4.21 11.92 -2.77
N ARG A 185 3.11 11.20 -3.00
CA ARG A 185 2.74 10.67 -4.33
C ARG A 185 3.71 9.63 -4.89
N THR A 186 4.43 8.94 -4.02
CA THR A 186 5.31 7.81 -4.32
C THR A 186 4.77 6.54 -3.64
N GLN A 187 5.32 5.38 -3.99
CA GLN A 187 4.94 4.11 -3.37
C GLN A 187 5.12 4.12 -1.86
N GLU A 188 6.08 4.88 -1.34
CA GLU A 188 6.33 5.06 0.09
C GLU A 188 5.08 5.59 0.83
N SER A 189 4.27 6.44 0.19
CA SER A 189 2.94 6.83 0.73
C SER A 189 1.80 5.88 0.39
N ALA A 190 1.93 5.09 -0.67
CA ALA A 190 0.86 4.21 -1.13
C ALA A 190 0.83 2.87 -0.40
N VAL A 191 1.99 2.29 -0.06
CA VAL A 191 2.07 0.96 0.56
C VAL A 191 1.35 0.85 1.93
N PRO A 192 1.28 1.90 2.78
CA PRO A 192 0.39 1.89 3.93
C PRO A 192 -1.07 1.61 3.61
N LEU A 193 -1.58 2.16 2.50
CA LEU A 193 -2.97 1.99 2.07
C LEU A 193 -3.21 0.54 1.63
N TYR A 194 -2.23 -0.09 0.98
CA TYR A 194 -2.31 -1.51 0.61
C TYR A 194 -2.36 -2.39 1.85
N LEU A 195 -1.49 -2.12 2.83
CA LEU A 195 -1.46 -2.83 4.12
C LEU A 195 -2.78 -2.70 4.89
N ALA A 196 -3.36 -1.50 4.96
CA ALA A 196 -4.66 -1.27 5.59
C ALA A 196 -5.78 -2.05 4.88
N SER A 197 -5.79 -2.03 3.55
CA SER A 197 -6.77 -2.75 2.75
C SER A 197 -6.68 -4.27 2.90
N LEU A 198 -5.46 -4.80 3.06
CA LEU A 198 -5.22 -6.21 3.34
C LEU A 198 -5.80 -6.61 4.71
N VAL A 199 -5.43 -5.89 5.77
CA VAL A 199 -5.89 -6.26 7.13
C VAL A 199 -7.39 -6.09 7.32
N LYS A 200 -8.00 -5.11 6.66
CA LYS A 200 -9.46 -4.89 6.68
C LYS A 200 -10.23 -6.12 6.18
N ARG A 201 -9.60 -6.98 5.38
CA ARG A 201 -10.24 -8.11 4.69
C ARG A 201 -9.58 -9.46 4.98
N LEU A 202 -8.77 -9.58 6.03
CA LEU A 202 -8.06 -10.83 6.36
C LEU A 202 -8.99 -12.03 6.44
N ASP A 203 -10.14 -11.89 7.10
CA ASP A 203 -11.13 -12.96 7.26
C ASP A 203 -11.61 -13.50 5.90
N ALA A 204 -11.76 -12.61 4.90
CA ALA A 204 -12.24 -12.97 3.57
C ALA A 204 -11.14 -13.44 2.61
N LEU A 205 -9.86 -13.27 2.99
CA LEU A 205 -8.69 -13.65 2.21
C LEU A 205 -8.07 -14.99 2.63
N ASP A 206 -8.66 -15.65 3.64
CA ASP A 206 -8.02 -16.69 4.45
C ASP A 206 -6.79 -16.13 5.17
N GLU A 207 -6.97 -15.79 6.45
CA GLU A 207 -5.94 -15.19 7.30
C GLU A 207 -4.64 -15.98 7.25
N THR A 208 -4.70 -17.32 7.18
CA THR A 208 -3.50 -18.16 7.18
C THR A 208 -2.61 -17.94 5.95
N ARG A 209 -3.23 -17.68 4.79
CA ARG A 209 -2.53 -17.38 3.53
C ARG A 209 -1.73 -16.08 3.61
N VAL A 210 -2.25 -15.08 4.30
CA VAL A 210 -1.65 -13.74 4.37
C VAL A 210 -0.69 -13.63 5.56
N SER A 211 -1.07 -14.17 6.71
CA SER A 211 -0.30 -14.07 7.96
C SER A 211 1.09 -14.68 7.86
N GLY A 212 1.24 -15.83 7.18
CA GLY A 212 2.56 -16.42 6.92
C GLY A 212 3.49 -15.47 6.18
N LEU A 213 2.99 -14.82 5.12
CA LEU A 213 3.76 -13.86 4.33
C LEU A 213 4.10 -12.58 5.13
N ILE A 214 3.19 -12.11 5.98
CA ILE A 214 3.45 -10.96 6.88
C ILE A 214 4.61 -11.26 7.84
N VAL A 215 4.66 -12.49 8.35
CA VAL A 215 5.75 -12.97 9.21
C VAL A 215 7.04 -13.11 8.40
N ASP A 216 7.02 -13.82 7.28
CA ASP A 216 8.19 -14.13 6.47
C ASP A 216 8.88 -12.85 5.95
N CYS A 217 8.11 -11.83 5.60
CA CYS A 217 8.61 -10.54 5.15
C CYS A 217 8.81 -9.51 6.28
N ALA A 218 8.62 -9.91 7.56
CA ALA A 218 8.74 -9.04 8.73
C ALA A 218 7.97 -7.71 8.59
N LEU A 219 6.76 -7.76 8.04
CA LEU A 219 6.01 -6.56 7.66
C LEU A 219 5.60 -5.70 8.87
N LEU A 220 5.18 -6.32 9.98
CA LEU A 220 4.80 -5.58 11.19
C LEU A 220 5.96 -4.74 11.75
N PRO A 221 7.15 -5.30 12.07
CA PRO A 221 8.25 -4.49 12.58
C PRO A 221 8.76 -3.47 11.56
N ARG A 222 8.75 -3.79 10.25
CA ARG A 222 9.10 -2.83 9.19
C ARG A 222 8.14 -1.65 9.14
N ALA A 223 6.84 -1.89 9.21
CA ALA A 223 5.82 -0.84 9.19
C ALA A 223 5.90 0.05 10.44
N LEU A 224 6.18 -0.52 11.62
CA LEU A 224 6.37 0.24 12.85
C LEU A 224 7.63 1.12 12.80
N HIS A 225 8.74 0.57 12.30
CA HIS A 225 9.97 1.34 12.10
C HIS A 225 9.81 2.45 11.04
N TYR A 226 9.05 2.17 9.98
CA TYR A 226 8.71 3.15 8.97
C TYR A 226 7.85 4.30 9.53
N ALA A 227 6.79 3.97 10.29
CA ALA A 227 5.93 4.95 10.95
C ALA A 227 6.71 5.86 11.91
N ALA A 228 7.66 5.27 12.65
CA ALA A 228 8.56 5.99 13.54
C ALA A 228 9.44 7.01 12.83
N MET A 229 10.09 6.58 11.74
CA MET A 229 11.06 7.39 11.02
C MET A 229 10.39 8.49 10.20
N HIS A 230 9.25 8.18 9.58
CA HIS A 230 8.67 9.01 8.51
C HIS A 230 7.26 9.50 8.81
N GLY A 231 6.62 9.04 9.89
CA GLY A 231 5.20 9.30 10.17
C GLY A 231 4.80 10.77 10.26
N SER A 232 5.71 11.66 10.67
CA SER A 232 5.46 13.11 10.72
C SER A 232 5.44 13.78 9.35
N ARG A 233 6.01 13.13 8.33
CA ARG A 233 6.13 13.63 6.96
C ARG A 233 5.17 12.93 5.99
N LEU A 234 4.52 11.85 6.44
CA LEU A 234 3.55 11.13 5.64
C LEU A 234 2.26 11.93 5.45
N PRO A 235 1.57 11.76 4.31
CA PRO A 235 0.21 12.22 4.16
C PRO A 235 -0.69 11.66 5.27
N PRO A 236 -1.69 12.43 5.75
CA PRO A 236 -2.58 11.97 6.82
C PRO A 236 -3.18 10.60 6.53
N GLU A 237 -3.69 10.39 5.31
CA GLU A 237 -4.28 9.12 4.86
C GLU A 237 -3.34 7.91 5.04
N ALA A 238 -2.04 8.08 4.78
CA ALA A 238 -1.04 7.02 4.92
C ALA A 238 -0.76 6.72 6.41
N VAL A 239 -0.78 7.74 7.27
CA VAL A 239 -0.65 7.57 8.72
C VAL A 239 -1.84 6.79 9.28
N GLU A 240 -3.07 7.14 8.91
CA GLU A 240 -4.27 6.40 9.35
C GLU A 240 -4.26 4.97 8.83
N ALA A 241 -3.76 4.75 7.61
CA ALA A 241 -3.61 3.42 7.05
C ALA A 241 -2.58 2.58 7.81
N LEU A 242 -1.45 3.15 8.24
CA LEU A 242 -0.51 2.47 9.14
C LEU A 242 -1.16 2.12 10.48
N CYS A 243 -1.96 3.04 11.06
CA CYS A 243 -2.72 2.73 12.27
C CYS A 243 -3.66 1.54 12.07
N ALA A 244 -4.41 1.57 10.96
CA ALA A 244 -5.38 0.54 10.61
C ALA A 244 -4.69 -0.81 10.39
N PHE A 245 -3.55 -0.82 9.70
CA PHE A 245 -2.71 -2.01 9.55
C PHE A 245 -2.33 -2.64 10.89
N VAL A 246 -1.72 -1.84 11.79
CA VAL A 246 -1.29 -2.31 13.11
C VAL A 246 -2.49 -2.76 13.94
N SER A 247 -3.57 -1.98 13.96
CA SER A 247 -4.79 -2.31 14.71
C SER A 247 -5.42 -3.61 14.21
N GLY A 248 -5.52 -3.80 12.89
CA GLY A 248 -6.08 -5.01 12.29
C GLY A 248 -5.24 -6.24 12.62
N LEU A 249 -3.91 -6.14 12.55
CA LEU A 249 -3.03 -7.24 12.96
C LEU A 249 -3.12 -7.55 14.46
N LEU A 250 -3.22 -6.54 15.32
CA LEU A 250 -3.41 -6.76 16.76
C LEU A 250 -4.70 -7.51 17.09
N GLN A 251 -5.71 -7.35 16.24
CA GLN A 251 -7.00 -8.01 16.36
C GLN A 251 -7.04 -9.39 15.68
N SER A 252 -6.06 -9.72 14.84
CA SER A 252 -5.95 -10.99 14.13
C SER A 252 -5.74 -12.17 15.08
N GLU A 253 -6.34 -13.34 14.77
CA GLU A 253 -6.21 -14.54 15.61
C GLU A 253 -4.81 -15.16 15.50
N ASP A 254 -4.19 -15.04 14.33
CA ASP A 254 -2.86 -15.55 14.08
C ASP A 254 -1.80 -14.84 14.93
N LEU A 255 -1.83 -13.50 15.00
CA LEU A 255 -0.92 -12.77 15.89
C LEU A 255 -1.17 -13.14 17.35
N LYS A 256 -2.44 -13.24 17.79
CA LYS A 256 -2.77 -13.62 19.18
C LYS A 256 -2.17 -14.97 19.54
N THR A 257 -2.15 -15.90 18.60
CA THR A 257 -1.66 -17.28 18.78
C THR A 257 -0.14 -17.38 18.62
N ARG A 258 0.45 -16.67 17.64
CA ARG A 258 1.86 -16.79 17.22
C ARG A 258 2.65 -15.49 17.41
N LYS A 259 2.39 -14.76 18.50
CA LYS A 259 3.02 -13.44 18.79
C LYS A 259 4.52 -13.39 18.53
N ALA A 260 5.26 -14.40 18.99
CA ALA A 260 6.72 -14.44 18.87
C ALA A 260 7.20 -14.48 17.41
N ALA A 261 6.40 -14.97 16.46
CA ALA A 261 6.77 -15.04 15.05
C ALA A 261 6.72 -13.66 14.37
N TYR A 262 5.89 -12.74 14.85
CA TYR A 262 5.75 -11.39 14.27
C TYR A 262 6.74 -10.38 14.84
N LEU A 263 7.40 -10.73 15.93
CA LEU A 263 8.38 -9.87 16.59
C LEU A 263 9.78 -10.18 16.04
N PRO A 264 10.68 -9.18 16.01
CA PRO A 264 12.08 -9.43 15.70
C PRO A 264 12.64 -10.56 16.57
N PRO A 265 13.52 -11.43 16.03
CA PRO A 265 14.19 -12.42 16.86
C PRO A 265 14.94 -11.68 17.96
N ALA A 266 14.78 -12.14 19.21
CA ALA A 266 15.45 -11.53 20.35
C ALA A 266 16.95 -11.37 20.04
N PRO A 267 17.56 -10.20 20.33
CA PRO A 267 18.98 -9.98 20.14
C PRO A 267 19.76 -11.14 20.77
N ARG A 268 20.64 -11.78 19.99
CA ARG A 268 21.51 -12.83 20.52
C ARG A 268 22.27 -12.24 21.71
N ALA A 269 22.14 -12.88 22.87
CA ALA A 269 22.84 -12.44 24.07
C ALA A 269 24.32 -12.21 23.74
N PRO A 270 24.90 -11.06 24.13
CA PRO A 270 26.33 -10.84 23.94
C PRO A 270 27.11 -11.97 24.64
N PRO A 271 28.30 -12.35 24.13
CA PRO A 271 29.13 -13.35 24.79
C PRO A 271 29.34 -12.95 26.26
N PRO A 272 29.30 -13.92 27.20
CA PRO A 272 29.31 -13.61 28.63
C PRO A 272 30.58 -12.82 28.98
N LEU A 273 30.39 -11.57 29.41
CA LEU A 273 31.44 -10.78 30.04
C LEU A 273 31.67 -11.30 31.46
N PRO A 274 32.92 -11.29 31.96
CA PRO A 274 33.24 -11.78 33.30
C PRO A 274 32.48 -11.00 34.38
N SER A 275 31.91 -11.76 35.30
CA SER A 275 30.92 -11.36 36.30
C SER A 275 31.42 -10.27 37.27
N THR A 276 30.78 -9.10 37.21
CA THR A 276 30.59 -8.22 38.37
C THR A 276 29.10 -7.95 38.50
N GLY A 277 28.53 -8.40 39.62
CA GLY A 277 27.10 -8.37 39.87
C GLY A 277 26.52 -6.95 39.94
N ILE A 278 25.37 -6.77 39.31
CA ILE A 278 24.09 -6.37 39.91
C ILE A 278 22.97 -6.77 38.92
N VAL A 279 21.83 -7.10 39.50
CA VAL A 279 20.64 -7.78 38.99
C VAL A 279 19.81 -6.93 38.03
N GLY A 280 19.22 -7.60 37.02
CA GLY A 280 17.87 -7.30 36.53
C GLY A 280 17.74 -6.74 35.13
N VAL A 281 18.02 -7.56 34.09
CA VAL A 281 17.56 -7.24 32.72
C VAL A 281 16.16 -7.84 32.54
N GLU A 282 15.15 -7.02 32.81
CA GLU A 282 13.76 -7.29 32.43
C GLU A 282 13.60 -7.21 30.90
N THR A 283 13.39 -8.38 30.29
CA THR A 283 12.61 -8.71 29.08
C THR A 283 12.52 -7.70 27.92
N ASP A 284 13.06 -8.09 26.75
CA ASP A 284 12.99 -7.42 25.44
C ASP A 284 11.58 -6.93 25.03
N ALA A 285 10.51 -7.59 25.45
CA ALA A 285 9.13 -7.14 25.20
C ALA A 285 8.82 -5.76 25.83
N LYS A 286 9.52 -5.40 26.92
CA LYS A 286 9.42 -4.09 27.59
C LYS A 286 10.14 -3.01 26.76
N ALA A 287 11.27 -3.34 26.14
CA ALA A 287 12.00 -2.42 25.25
C ALA A 287 11.21 -2.14 23.96
N GLU A 288 10.53 -3.14 23.40
CA GLU A 288 9.73 -3.01 22.18
C GLU A 288 8.39 -2.30 22.40
N LEU A 289 7.74 -2.50 23.55
CA LEU A 289 6.51 -1.77 23.91
C LEU A 289 6.82 -0.34 24.35
N VAL A 290 7.99 -0.11 24.95
CA VAL A 290 8.58 1.21 25.16
C VAL A 290 9.00 1.84 23.83
N LEU A 291 9.42 1.06 22.83
CA LEU A 291 9.70 1.54 21.47
C LEU A 291 8.39 1.92 20.76
N LEU A 292 7.35 1.08 20.77
CA LEU A 292 6.01 1.42 20.27
C LEU A 292 5.43 2.65 20.99
N LYS A 293 5.58 2.76 22.32
CA LYS A 293 5.24 3.97 23.09
C LYS A 293 6.10 5.17 22.71
N ALA A 294 7.41 5.02 22.55
CA ALA A 294 8.33 6.11 22.25
C ALA A 294 8.16 6.60 20.80
N LEU A 295 7.97 5.69 19.85
CA LEU A 295 7.76 5.96 18.43
C LEU A 295 6.39 6.60 18.17
N LEU A 296 5.35 6.22 18.92
CA LEU A 296 4.01 6.82 18.79
C LEU A 296 3.81 8.12 19.59
N LEU A 297 4.60 8.39 20.64
CA LEU A 297 4.29 9.48 21.58
C LEU A 297 5.44 10.43 21.92
N LYS A 298 6.71 10.10 21.67
CA LYS A 298 7.81 10.96 22.12
C LYS A 298 7.94 12.21 21.24
N ASP A 299 7.81 12.05 19.92
CA ASP A 299 7.95 13.13 18.93
C ASP A 299 6.70 13.39 18.07
N ALA A 300 5.61 12.68 18.34
CA ALA A 300 4.34 12.85 17.63
C ALA A 300 3.70 14.22 17.91
N THR A 301 3.09 14.83 16.90
CA THR A 301 2.28 16.05 17.10
C THR A 301 1.13 15.77 18.08
N PRO A 302 0.60 16.77 18.80
CA PRO A 302 -0.53 16.57 19.72
C PRO A 302 -1.74 15.88 19.07
N GLU A 303 -1.94 16.10 17.77
CA GLU A 303 -2.98 15.47 16.98
C GLU A 303 -2.70 13.98 16.70
N ALA A 304 -1.48 13.64 16.30
CA ALA A 304 -1.04 12.25 16.19
C ALA A 304 -1.15 11.52 17.54
N LYS A 305 -0.72 12.14 18.66
CA LYS A 305 -0.86 11.53 20.00
C LYS A 305 -2.33 11.22 20.34
N ARG A 306 -3.27 12.11 20.00
CA ARG A 306 -4.71 11.83 20.17
C ARG A 306 -5.18 10.69 19.29
N ARG A 307 -4.71 10.66 18.05
CA ARG A 307 -5.07 9.65 17.05
C ARG A 307 -4.57 8.25 17.41
N PHE A 308 -3.35 8.15 17.96
CA PHE A 308 -2.72 6.90 18.37
C PHE A 308 -3.04 6.47 19.82
N ALA A 309 -3.72 7.31 20.61
CA ALA A 309 -4.07 7.01 22.00
C ALA A 309 -4.86 5.70 22.21
N PRO A 310 -5.76 5.26 21.30
CA PRO A 310 -6.41 3.95 21.42
C PRO A 310 -5.41 2.79 21.32
N LEU A 311 -4.51 2.81 20.33
CA LEU A 311 -3.47 1.79 20.12
C LEU A 311 -2.50 1.71 21.30
N VAL A 312 -2.13 2.87 21.88
CA VAL A 312 -1.31 2.92 23.09
C VAL A 312 -2.02 2.26 24.28
N ARG A 313 -3.32 2.52 24.47
CA ARG A 313 -4.11 1.92 25.56
C ARG A 313 -4.26 0.41 25.40
N GLU A 314 -4.38 -0.07 24.16
CA GLU A 314 -4.46 -1.49 23.85
C GLU A 314 -3.12 -2.18 24.09
N ALA A 315 -2.00 -1.56 23.69
CA ALA A 315 -0.66 -2.02 24.05
C ALA A 315 -0.45 -2.10 25.57
N GLU A 316 -0.94 -1.12 26.34
CA GLU A 316 -0.90 -1.12 27.81
C GLU A 316 -1.80 -2.20 28.44
N SER A 317 -2.85 -2.64 27.75
CA SER A 317 -3.70 -3.76 28.18
C SER A 317 -2.95 -5.09 28.00
N ILE A 318 -2.31 -5.27 26.84
CA ILE A 318 -1.47 -6.44 26.54
C ILE A 318 -0.30 -6.53 27.52
N GLU A 319 0.35 -5.41 27.85
CA GLU A 319 1.43 -5.36 28.85
C GLU A 319 0.95 -5.82 30.23
N ARG A 320 -0.25 -5.39 30.66
CA ARG A 320 -0.83 -5.81 31.94
C ARG A 320 -1.13 -7.30 31.98
N LEU A 321 -1.68 -7.86 30.90
CA LEU A 321 -1.92 -9.30 30.79
C LEU A 321 -0.62 -10.11 30.82
N ALA A 322 0.42 -9.65 30.12
CA ALA A 322 1.73 -10.29 30.15
C ALA A 322 2.36 -10.27 31.56
N ARG A 323 2.21 -9.17 32.32
CA ARG A 323 2.67 -9.08 33.72
C ARG A 323 1.93 -10.06 34.64
N MET A 324 0.63 -10.24 34.44
CA MET A 324 -0.15 -11.20 35.21
C MET A 324 0.30 -12.65 34.96
N HIS A 325 0.65 -12.98 33.71
CA HIS A 325 1.18 -14.31 33.36
C HIS A 325 2.63 -14.55 33.82
N ALA A 326 3.44 -13.51 33.99
CA ALA A 326 4.81 -13.65 34.48
C ALA A 326 4.93 -13.76 36.02
N GLN A 327 3.83 -13.50 36.73
CA GLN A 327 3.76 -13.53 38.20
C GLN A 327 3.08 -14.79 38.76
N GLY A 328 2.62 -15.70 37.91
CA GLY A 328 2.07 -17.01 38.27
C GLY A 328 2.92 -18.15 37.71
#